data_AF-A0A950SZS0-F1
#
_entry.id   AF-A0A950SZS0-F1
#
_cell.length_a   1.000
_cell.length_b   1.000
_cell.length_c   1.000
_cell.angle_alpha   90.00
_cell.angle_beta   90.00
_cell.angle_gamma   90.00
#
_symmetry.space_group_name_H-M   'P 1'
#
loop_
_entity.id
_entity.type
_entity.pdbx_description
1 polymer ?
#
loop_
_entity_poly.entity_id
_entity_poly.type
_entity_poly.pdbx_seq_one_letter_code
_entity_poly.pdbx_strand_id
1 'polypeptide(L)'
;VVIILSEFGRTFRENGNRGTDHGHGNVIWVLGGSITGGRIYGDWPGLAPAQLYQRRDLAVMTDFRSVLATVLERHMRLGDRQLEAVLPGAPPATKDLAQVIPG
;
A
#
# COMPACT_ATOMS: atom_id res chain seq x y z
N VAL A 1 -7.57 8.30 -11.72
CA VAL A 1 -6.50 7.81 -10.84
C VAL A 1 -5.94 6.53 -11.40
N VAL A 2 -4.62 6.38 -11.34
CA VAL A 2 -3.92 5.15 -11.69
C VAL A 2 -3.30 4.59 -10.41
N ILE A 3 -3.55 3.30 -10.15
CA ILE A 3 -2.93 2.57 -9.04
C ILE A 3 -2.01 1.52 -9.64
N ILE A 4 -0.77 1.47 -9.16
CA ILE A 4 0.19 0.44 -9.51
C ILE A 4 0.51 -0.32 -8.24
N LEU A 5 0.22 -1.61 -8.26
CA LEU A 5 0.47 -2.54 -7.16
C LEU A 5 0.94 -3.88 -7.75
N SER A 6 1.63 -4.67 -6.93
CA SER A 6 2.07 -6.01 -7.31
C SER A 6 1.90 -6.95 -6.12
N GLU A 7 1.46 -8.17 -6.38
CA GLU A 7 1.44 -9.25 -5.38
C GLU A 7 2.84 -9.78 -5.06
N PHE A 8 3.81 -9.49 -5.91
CA PHE A 8 5.19 -9.92 -5.73
C PHE A 8 5.98 -8.85 -4.99
N GLY A 9 6.27 -9.14 -3.72
CA GLY A 9 7.27 -8.41 -2.94
C GLY A 9 8.67 -9.02 -3.06
N ARG A 10 9.68 -8.25 -2.66
CA ARG A 10 11.09 -8.69 -2.61
C ARG A 10 11.62 -8.63 -1.18
N THR A 11 12.61 -9.48 -0.93
CA THR A 11 13.41 -9.42 0.30
C THR A 11 14.19 -8.11 0.37
N PHE A 12 14.47 -7.63 1.59
CA PHE A 12 15.29 -6.43 1.77
C PHE A 12 16.78 -6.69 1.43
N ARG A 13 17.29 -7.88 1.79
CA ARG A 13 18.70 -8.23 1.60
C ARG A 13 18.97 -8.74 0.19
N GLU A 14 20.17 -8.44 -0.31
CA GLU A 14 20.69 -9.03 -1.53
C GLU A 14 20.89 -10.55 -1.36
N ASN A 15 20.58 -11.33 -2.38
CA ASN A 15 20.81 -12.78 -2.43
C ASN A 15 22.18 -13.11 -3.05
N GLY A 16 22.57 -14.38 -3.04
CA GLY A 16 23.88 -14.83 -3.54
C GLY A 16 24.15 -14.57 -5.02
N ASN A 17 23.13 -14.19 -5.80
CA ASN A 17 23.22 -13.90 -7.23
C ASN A 17 23.28 -12.39 -7.54
N ARG A 18 23.50 -11.54 -6.52
CA ARG A 18 23.43 -10.07 -6.64
C ARG A 18 22.06 -9.54 -7.05
N GLY A 19 21.00 -10.25 -6.69
CA GLY A 19 19.61 -9.84 -6.86
C GLY A 19 18.87 -9.84 -5.52
N THR A 20 17.56 -9.92 -5.54
CA THR A 20 16.72 -10.16 -4.35
C THR A 20 15.95 -11.46 -4.51
N ASP A 21 15.46 -12.04 -3.42
CA ASP A 21 14.52 -13.17 -3.46
C ASP A 21 13.06 -12.71 -3.31
N HIS A 22 12.12 -13.64 -3.49
CA HIS A 22 10.73 -13.44 -3.10
C HIS A 22 10.61 -13.11 -1.62
N GLY A 23 9.89 -12.03 -1.33
CA GLY A 23 9.67 -11.52 0.02
C GLY A 23 8.44 -10.63 0.09
N HIS A 24 8.36 -9.81 1.12
CA HIS A 24 7.16 -9.00 1.41
C HIS A 24 7.30 -7.51 1.04
N GLY A 25 8.52 -7.06 0.71
CA GLY A 25 8.77 -5.64 0.44
C GLY A 25 8.21 -5.20 -0.90
N ASN A 26 7.29 -4.25 -0.88
CA ASN A 26 6.75 -3.58 -2.07
C ASN A 26 6.27 -2.16 -1.71
N VAL A 27 5.91 -1.38 -2.72
CA VAL A 27 5.26 -0.07 -2.61
C VAL A 27 4.01 -0.05 -3.50
N ILE A 28 3.00 0.71 -3.09
CA ILE A 28 1.82 0.99 -3.91
C ILE A 28 1.96 2.41 -4.43
N TRP A 29 1.89 2.59 -5.75
CA TRP A 29 1.89 3.92 -6.36
C TRP A 29 0.46 4.36 -6.65
N VAL A 30 0.13 5.58 -6.26
CA VAL A 30 -1.14 6.22 -6.60
C VAL A 30 -0.82 7.51 -7.35
N LEU A 31 -1.30 7.62 -8.59
CA LEU A 31 -0.93 8.66 -9.54
C LEU A 31 -2.18 9.30 -10.18
N GLY A 32 -2.08 10.57 -10.56
CA GLY A 32 -3.13 11.28 -11.27
C GLY A 32 -3.09 12.79 -11.02
N GLY A 33 -3.74 13.57 -11.89
CA GLY A 33 -3.72 15.04 -11.79
C GLY A 33 -4.38 15.60 -10.53
N SER A 34 -5.32 14.87 -9.93
CA SER A 34 -5.97 15.24 -8.66
C SER A 34 -5.23 14.72 -7.43
N ILE A 35 -4.18 13.91 -7.58
CA ILE A 35 -3.50 13.30 -6.44
C ILE A 35 -2.54 14.31 -5.80
N THR A 36 -2.62 14.46 -4.48
CA THR A 36 -1.64 15.21 -3.69
C THR A 36 -0.32 14.43 -3.63
N GLY A 37 0.45 14.44 -4.73
CA GLY A 37 1.66 13.66 -4.90
C GLY A 37 2.90 14.24 -4.20
N GLY A 38 4.07 13.65 -4.51
CA GLY A 38 5.37 14.11 -4.01
C GLY A 38 5.67 13.73 -2.55
N ARG A 39 4.91 12.77 -1.99
CA ARG A 39 5.02 12.32 -0.60
C ARG A 39 4.96 10.79 -0.53
N ILE A 40 5.61 10.25 0.49
CA ILE A 40 5.45 8.85 0.90
C ILE A 40 4.40 8.84 2.01
N TYR A 41 3.43 7.95 1.88
CA TYR A 41 2.35 7.78 2.85
C TYR A 41 2.44 6.40 3.51
N GLY A 42 1.94 6.33 4.74
CA GLY A 42 2.04 5.14 5.59
C GLY A 42 3.29 5.13 6.47
N ASP A 43 3.30 4.22 7.42
CA ASP A 43 4.40 4.07 8.36
C ASP A 43 5.60 3.41 7.71
N TRP A 44 6.79 4.01 7.91
CA TRP A 44 8.06 3.43 7.53
C TRP A 44 8.87 3.16 8.79
N PRO A 45 8.85 1.91 9.32
CA PRO A 45 9.58 1.60 10.54
C PRO A 45 11.09 1.71 10.33
N GLY A 46 11.59 1.48 9.11
CA GLY A 46 13.01 1.53 8.78
C GLY A 46 13.60 0.16 8.45
N LEU A 47 14.92 0.12 8.30
CA LEU A 47 15.66 -1.05 7.82
C LEU A 47 16.52 -1.71 8.91
N ALA A 48 16.43 -1.25 10.17
CA ALA A 48 17.17 -1.87 11.25
C ALA A 48 16.71 -3.33 11.43
N PRO A 49 17.59 -4.27 11.80
CA PRO A 49 17.23 -5.69 11.89
C PRO A 49 16.01 -5.98 12.77
N ALA A 50 15.78 -5.19 13.82
CA ALA A 50 14.63 -5.31 14.71
C ALA A 50 13.30 -4.79 14.11
N GLN A 51 13.36 -3.99 13.04
CA GLN A 51 12.21 -3.40 12.34
C GLN A 51 11.77 -4.25 11.15
N LEU A 52 12.62 -5.18 10.71
CA LEU A 52 12.32 -6.11 9.63
C LEU A 52 11.41 -7.24 10.12
N TYR A 53 10.43 -7.61 9.30
CA TYR A 53 9.61 -8.79 9.53
C TYR A 53 10.50 -10.03 9.52
N GLN A 54 10.47 -10.77 10.64
CA GLN A 54 11.31 -11.94 10.87
C GLN A 54 12.82 -11.68 10.63
N ARG A 55 13.27 -10.42 10.79
CA ARG A 55 14.64 -9.96 10.51
C ARG A 55 15.11 -10.14 9.04
N ARG A 56 14.17 -10.35 8.12
CA ARG A 56 14.45 -10.68 6.70
C ARG A 56 13.76 -9.74 5.72
N ASP A 57 12.47 -9.51 5.92
CA ASP A 57 11.62 -8.79 4.98
C ASP A 57 11.23 -7.41 5.51
N LEU A 58 10.78 -6.51 4.63
CA LEU A 58 10.11 -5.29 5.09
C LEU A 58 8.82 -5.66 5.84
N ALA A 59 8.55 -4.94 6.93
CA ALA A 59 7.27 -5.07 7.62
C ALA A 59 6.13 -4.57 6.73
N VAL A 60 5.10 -5.38 6.56
CA VAL A 60 3.89 -4.98 5.85
C VAL A 60 3.03 -4.15 6.79
N MET A 61 3.01 -2.84 6.55
CA MET A 61 2.28 -1.88 7.39
C MET A 61 0.93 -1.47 6.80
N THR A 62 0.73 -1.73 5.51
CA THR A 62 -0.45 -1.25 4.77
C THR A 62 -1.12 -2.42 4.08
N ASP A 63 -2.40 -2.64 4.38
CA ASP A 63 -3.25 -3.53 3.59
C ASP A 63 -3.62 -2.80 2.28
N PHE A 64 -3.25 -3.38 1.13
CA PHE A 64 -3.54 -2.77 -0.17
C PHE A 64 -5.04 -2.51 -0.40
N ARG A 65 -5.92 -3.31 0.23
CA ARG A 65 -7.37 -3.16 0.12
C ARG A 65 -7.85 -1.85 0.73
N SER A 66 -7.19 -1.34 1.78
CA SER A 66 -7.55 -0.04 2.35
C SER A 66 -7.20 1.11 1.41
N VAL A 67 -6.13 0.98 0.60
CA VAL A 67 -5.77 1.94 -0.45
C VAL A 67 -6.82 1.91 -1.56
N LEU A 68 -7.19 0.72 -2.05
CA LEU A 68 -8.22 0.54 -3.07
C LEU A 68 -9.57 1.09 -2.60
N ALA A 69 -9.99 0.75 -1.38
CA ALA A 69 -11.23 1.25 -0.78
C ALA A 69 -11.26 2.78 -0.71
N THR A 70 -10.14 3.42 -0.33
CA THR A 70 -10.04 4.89 -0.29
C THR A 70 -10.23 5.50 -1.67
N VAL A 71 -9.63 4.91 -2.71
CA VAL A 71 -9.78 5.41 -4.10
C VAL A 71 -11.21 5.26 -4.58
N LEU A 72 -11.84 4.10 -4.33
CA LEU A 72 -13.22 3.82 -4.74
C LEU A 72 -14.22 4.73 -4.01
N GLU A 73 -14.03 4.93 -2.71
CA GLU A 73 -14.84 5.86 -1.91
C GLU A 73 -14.74 7.29 -2.46
N ARG A 74 -13.51 7.80 -2.69
CA ARG A 74 -13.30 9.21 -3.03
C ARG A 74 -13.57 9.52 -4.50
N HIS A 75 -13.07 8.71 -5.42
CA HIS A 75 -13.23 8.98 -6.86
C HIS A 75 -14.52 8.46 -7.46
N MET A 76 -15.05 7.34 -6.94
CA MET A 76 -16.25 6.72 -7.49
C MET A 76 -17.47 6.90 -6.58
N ARG A 77 -17.29 7.47 -5.37
CA ARG A 77 -18.37 7.76 -4.42
C ARG A 77 -19.12 6.51 -3.98
N LEU A 78 -18.42 5.38 -3.88
CA LEU A 78 -18.98 4.16 -3.32
C LEU A 78 -19.17 4.32 -1.81
N GLY A 79 -20.38 4.02 -1.32
CA GLY A 79 -20.65 3.93 0.12
C GLY A 79 -20.25 2.57 0.70
N ASP A 80 -20.27 2.45 2.03
CA ASP A 80 -19.81 1.27 2.78
C ASP A 80 -20.35 -0.06 2.25
N ARG A 81 -21.65 -0.13 1.94
CA ARG A 81 -22.28 -1.34 1.42
C ARG A 81 -21.72 -1.76 0.06
N GLN A 82 -21.40 -0.80 -0.80
CA GLN A 82 -20.82 -1.07 -2.11
C GLN A 82 -19.35 -1.46 -1.98
N LEU A 83 -18.60 -0.81 -1.07
CA LEU A 83 -17.22 -1.16 -0.75
C LEU A 83 -17.12 -2.59 -0.21
N GLU A 84 -17.98 -2.98 0.73
CA GLU A 84 -18.00 -4.35 1.27
C GLU A 84 -18.32 -5.38 0.17
N ALA A 85 -19.16 -5.03 -0.80
CA ALA A 85 -19.49 -5.94 -1.91
C ALA A 85 -18.30 -6.18 -2.86
N VAL A 86 -17.42 -5.19 -3.06
CA VAL A 86 -16.27 -5.28 -3.99
C VAL A 86 -14.95 -5.64 -3.31
N LEU A 87 -14.81 -5.32 -2.01
CA LEU A 87 -13.64 -5.61 -1.18
C LEU A 87 -14.08 -6.22 0.16
N PRO A 88 -14.60 -7.46 0.18
CA PRO A 88 -15.16 -8.06 1.39
C PRO A 88 -14.13 -8.18 2.52
N GLY A 89 -14.52 -7.76 3.72
CA GLY A 89 -13.67 -7.79 4.90
C GLY A 89 -12.37 -6.97 4.78
N ALA A 90 -12.35 -5.99 3.88
CA ALA A 90 -11.24 -5.03 3.82
C ALA A 90 -11.25 -4.12 5.05
N PRO A 91 -10.09 -3.67 5.52
CA PRO A 91 -10.03 -2.59 6.50
C PRO A 91 -10.73 -1.34 5.93
N PRO A 92 -11.30 -0.49 6.80
CA PRO A 92 -11.91 0.75 6.35
C PRO A 92 -10.90 1.63 5.58
N ALA A 93 -11.42 2.49 4.71
CA ALA A 93 -10.62 3.46 3.98
C ALA A 93 -9.74 4.27 4.95
N THR A 94 -8.46 4.40 4.61
CA THR A 94 -7.47 4.93 5.54
C THR A 94 -7.61 6.45 5.58
N LYS A 95 -7.82 7.04 6.77
CA LYS A 95 -7.96 8.50 6.92
C LYS A 95 -6.71 9.27 6.50
N ASP A 96 -5.54 8.67 6.65
CA ASP A 96 -4.26 9.26 6.20
C ASP A 96 -4.17 9.34 4.67
N LEU A 97 -4.85 8.44 3.96
CA LEU A 97 -4.91 8.43 2.50
C LEU A 97 -6.02 9.34 1.94
N ALA A 98 -6.99 9.75 2.77
CA ALA A 98 -8.03 10.69 2.35
C ALA A 98 -7.49 12.07 1.96
N GLN A 99 -6.29 12.44 2.44
CA GLN A 99 -5.59 13.66 2.04
C GLN A 99 -4.86 13.53 0.69
N VAL A 100 -4.67 12.29 0.22
CA VAL A 100 -3.96 11.95 -1.03
C VAL A 100 -4.88 12.02 -2.23
N ILE A 101 -6.16 11.72 -1.99
CA ILE A 101 -7.18 11.52 -3.01
C ILE A 101 -8.37 12.46 -2.71
N PRO A 102 -8.28 13.74 -3.11
CA PRO A 102 -9.40 14.66 -2.98
C PRO A 102 -10.61 14.15 -3.79
N GLY A 103 -11.81 14.30 -3.21
CA GLY A 103 -13.08 13.85 -3.78
C GLY A 103 -13.71 14.79 -4.81
#